data_AF-A0A1C0TXM2-F1
#
_entry.id   AF-A0A1C0TXM2-F1
#
_cell.length_a   1.000
_cell.length_b   1.000
_cell.length_c   1.000
_cell.angle_alpha   90.00
_cell.angle_beta   90.00
_cell.angle_gamma   90.00
#
_symmetry.space_group_name_H-M   'P 1'
#
loop_
_entity.id
_entity.type
_entity.pdbx_description
1 polymer ?
#
loop_
_entity_poly.entity_id
_entity_poly.type
_entity_poly.pdbx_seq_one_letter_code
_entity_poly.pdbx_strand_id
1 'polypeptide(L)'
;MKSFVETGMAPKVEQLATAFNCSTEETIAALKALEDIHGVVLHPHSSEVWVMHPFSTAPTNFYIESGERSWWGNCAWCSLGAAFLLDRDLTITTTLGAQSQQVIIEVKNGQLTPTNLYVHFPIPMQAAWDNVIYTCSTMLLFESQVQIDKWCQRHQINKGDVQPIEHVWEFAKVWYGNHLNPEWEKWSLAEAKTIFDRFNLTHDIWSLPCENKQF
;
A
#
# COMPACT_ATOMS: atom_id res chain seq x y z
N MET A 1 -3.66 10.13 8.27
CA MET A 1 -4.00 8.73 8.59
C MET A 1 -5.30 8.59 9.39
N LYS A 2 -5.44 9.21 10.58
CA LYS A 2 -6.64 9.08 11.45
C LYS A 2 -7.98 9.21 10.74
N SER A 3 -8.15 10.25 9.92
CA SER A 3 -9.38 10.47 9.13
C SER A 3 -9.77 9.26 8.27
N PHE A 4 -8.81 8.58 7.64
CA PHE A 4 -9.12 7.35 6.89
C PHE A 4 -9.72 6.30 7.81
N VAL A 5 -9.07 5.99 8.93
CA VAL A 5 -9.51 4.93 9.86
C VAL A 5 -10.88 5.22 10.49
N GLU A 6 -11.15 6.49 10.79
CA GLU A 6 -12.37 6.92 11.47
C GLU A 6 -13.55 7.12 10.51
N THR A 7 -13.29 7.64 9.30
CA THR A 7 -14.34 8.15 8.40
C THR A 7 -14.41 7.46 7.04
N GLY A 8 -13.41 6.67 6.65
CA GLY A 8 -13.32 6.15 5.28
C GLY A 8 -12.67 7.09 4.26
N MET A 9 -12.37 8.33 4.66
CA MET A 9 -12.01 9.40 3.71
C MET A 9 -10.73 10.14 4.12
N ALA A 10 -9.99 10.61 3.11
CA ALA A 10 -8.98 11.64 3.32
C ALA A 10 -9.64 12.98 3.62
N PRO A 11 -9.08 13.77 4.55
CA PRO A 11 -9.49 15.15 4.73
C PRO A 11 -9.06 15.98 3.51
N LYS A 12 -9.87 16.96 3.15
CA LYS A 12 -9.50 18.00 2.17
C LYS A 12 -8.46 18.94 2.75
N VAL A 13 -7.72 19.63 1.88
CA VAL A 13 -6.72 20.64 2.30
C VAL A 13 -7.33 21.67 3.26
N GLU A 14 -8.52 22.17 2.98
CA GLU A 14 -9.21 23.15 3.86
C GLU A 14 -9.54 22.58 5.25
N GLN A 15 -9.89 21.29 5.31
CA GLN A 15 -10.18 20.61 6.57
C GLN A 15 -8.89 20.41 7.39
N LEU A 16 -7.77 20.11 6.73
CA LEU A 16 -6.45 20.05 7.35
C LEU A 16 -6.02 21.43 7.88
N ALA A 17 -6.16 22.47 7.07
CA ALA A 17 -5.83 23.85 7.46
C ALA A 17 -6.60 24.27 8.72
N THR A 18 -7.91 23.97 8.76
CA THR A 18 -8.75 24.20 9.93
C THR A 18 -8.28 23.40 11.14
N ALA A 19 -8.00 22.10 10.96
CA ALA A 19 -7.61 21.20 12.06
C ALA A 19 -6.26 21.57 12.68
N PHE A 20 -5.32 22.08 11.88
CA PHE A 20 -3.98 22.49 12.33
C PHE A 20 -3.86 23.99 12.62
N ASN A 21 -4.95 24.75 12.47
CA ASN A 21 -4.99 26.20 12.68
C ASN A 21 -3.89 26.93 11.86
N CYS A 22 -3.78 26.58 10.58
CA CYS A 22 -2.87 27.18 9.62
C CYS A 22 -3.61 27.56 8.33
N SER A 23 -2.94 28.27 7.44
CA SER A 23 -3.49 28.62 6.12
C SER A 23 -3.52 27.43 5.17
N THR A 24 -4.32 27.55 4.10
CA THR A 24 -4.34 26.60 2.99
C THR A 24 -2.96 26.49 2.33
N GLU A 25 -2.27 27.61 2.17
CA GLU A 25 -0.92 27.68 1.58
C GLU A 25 0.11 26.95 2.43
N GLU A 26 0.11 27.14 3.75
CA GLU A 26 0.98 26.43 4.69
C GLU A 26 0.69 24.93 4.70
N THR A 27 -0.60 24.55 4.65
CA THR A 27 -1.02 23.14 4.56
C THR A 27 -0.49 22.48 3.28
N ILE A 28 -0.64 23.15 2.14
CA ILE A 28 -0.13 22.65 0.86
C ILE A 28 1.40 22.52 0.90
N ALA A 29 2.11 23.51 1.45
CA ALA A 29 3.55 23.46 1.60
C ALA A 29 4.00 22.26 2.46
N ALA A 30 3.32 22.02 3.59
CA ALA A 30 3.59 20.88 4.46
C ALA A 30 3.29 19.53 3.77
N LEU A 31 2.19 19.44 3.02
CA LEU A 31 1.85 18.25 2.23
C LEU A 31 2.89 17.97 1.15
N LYS A 32 3.42 18.99 0.48
CA LYS A 32 4.50 18.85 -0.49
C LYS A 32 5.80 18.38 0.16
N ALA A 33 6.16 18.93 1.31
CA ALA A 33 7.31 18.45 2.07
C ALA A 33 7.15 16.97 2.49
N LEU A 34 5.91 16.53 2.77
CA LEU A 34 5.61 15.12 3.04
C LEU A 34 5.69 14.26 1.77
N GLU A 35 5.29 14.79 0.61
CA GLU A 35 5.43 14.13 -0.70
C GLU A 35 6.90 13.96 -1.10
N ASP A 36 7.75 14.96 -0.83
CA ASP A 36 9.19 14.93 -1.11
C ASP A 36 9.91 13.77 -0.39
N ILE A 37 9.38 13.33 0.75
CA ILE A 37 9.89 12.17 1.51
C ILE A 37 9.03 10.92 1.31
N HIS A 38 8.21 10.88 0.26
CA HIS A 38 7.35 9.77 -0.09
C HIS A 38 6.34 9.37 0.99
N GLY A 39 5.93 10.30 1.85
CA GLY A 39 4.92 10.07 2.90
C GLY A 39 3.47 10.16 2.39
N VAL A 40 3.26 10.87 1.28
CA VAL A 40 1.97 11.02 0.60
C VAL A 40 2.21 11.17 -0.89
N VAL A 41 1.20 10.88 -1.71
CA VAL A 41 1.13 11.29 -3.12
C VAL A 41 -0.01 12.27 -3.25
N LEU A 42 0.26 13.43 -3.83
CA LEU A 42 -0.72 14.47 -4.05
C LEU A 42 -1.28 14.42 -5.47
N HIS A 43 -2.52 14.87 -5.62
CA HIS A 43 -3.08 15.11 -6.93
C HIS A 43 -2.35 16.30 -7.58
N PRO A 44 -1.81 16.14 -8.81
CA PRO A 44 -0.83 17.06 -9.38
C PRO A 44 -1.35 18.49 -9.62
N HIS A 45 -2.67 18.66 -9.70
CA HIS A 45 -3.28 19.97 -9.95
C HIS A 45 -3.93 20.61 -8.72
N SER A 46 -4.36 19.83 -7.73
CA SER A 46 -5.13 20.34 -6.59
C SER A 46 -4.37 20.25 -5.26
N SER A 47 -3.26 19.53 -5.20
CA SER A 47 -2.54 19.23 -3.94
C SER A 47 -3.37 18.45 -2.91
N GLU A 48 -4.52 17.92 -3.33
CA GLU A 48 -5.33 17.02 -2.49
C GLU A 48 -4.62 15.68 -2.33
N VAL A 49 -4.81 15.02 -1.19
CA VAL A 49 -4.26 13.68 -0.95
C VAL A 49 -4.83 12.70 -1.97
N TRP A 50 -3.97 12.10 -2.78
CA TRP A 50 -4.32 11.04 -3.73
C TRP A 50 -4.03 9.67 -3.13
N VAL A 51 -2.84 9.49 -2.56
CA VAL A 51 -2.43 8.27 -1.89
C VAL A 51 -1.79 8.62 -0.55
N MET A 52 -2.29 8.01 0.52
CA MET A 52 -1.60 7.98 1.81
C MET A 52 -1.46 6.53 2.20
N HIS A 53 -0.35 5.92 1.77
CA HIS A 53 -0.14 4.48 1.92
C HIS A 53 -0.45 4.03 3.36
N PRO A 54 -1.22 2.95 3.55
CA PRO A 54 -1.69 2.02 2.52
C PRO A 54 -3.00 2.39 1.79
N PHE A 55 -3.63 3.52 2.10
CA PHE A 55 -4.94 3.91 1.55
C PHE A 55 -4.85 4.69 0.24
N SER A 56 -5.88 4.57 -0.59
CA SER A 56 -6.11 5.39 -1.79
C SER A 56 -7.37 6.24 -1.63
N THR A 57 -7.38 7.45 -2.18
CA THR A 57 -8.60 8.27 -2.28
C THR A 57 -9.34 8.07 -3.59
N ALA A 58 -8.69 7.45 -4.58
CA ALA A 58 -9.29 7.07 -5.85
C ALA A 58 -9.70 5.59 -5.83
N PRO A 59 -10.74 5.18 -6.57
CA PRO A 59 -11.10 3.77 -6.71
C PRO A 59 -9.95 2.93 -7.29
N THR A 60 -9.79 1.70 -6.78
CA THR A 60 -8.77 0.74 -7.21
C THR A 60 -9.38 -0.66 -7.37
N ASN A 61 -8.56 -1.66 -7.72
CA ASN A 61 -9.02 -3.06 -7.76
C ASN A 61 -9.11 -3.71 -6.35
N PHE A 62 -8.82 -2.97 -5.27
CA PHE A 62 -8.83 -3.51 -3.90
C PHE A 62 -9.78 -2.71 -3.02
N TYR A 63 -11.04 -3.13 -3.04
CA TYR A 63 -12.12 -2.53 -2.27
C TYR A 63 -12.19 -3.15 -0.87
N ILE A 64 -12.22 -2.33 0.17
CA ILE A 64 -12.22 -2.78 1.56
C ILE A 64 -13.54 -2.36 2.21
N GLU A 65 -14.21 -3.24 2.91
CA GLU A 65 -15.50 -2.96 3.57
C GLU A 65 -15.56 -3.48 5.00
N SER A 66 -16.16 -2.69 5.89
CA SER A 66 -16.45 -3.07 7.27
C SER A 66 -17.66 -2.29 7.78
N GLY A 67 -18.78 -3.00 8.01
CA GLY A 67 -20.05 -2.39 8.38
C GLY A 67 -20.53 -1.38 7.33
N GLU A 68 -20.78 -0.14 7.74
CA GLU A 68 -21.24 0.94 6.85
C GLU A 68 -20.09 1.75 6.22
N ARG A 69 -18.83 1.34 6.44
CA ARG A 69 -17.65 2.04 5.93
C ARG A 69 -16.93 1.22 4.89
N SER A 70 -16.29 1.95 3.98
CA SER A 70 -15.48 1.38 2.90
C SER A 70 -14.21 2.19 2.66
N TRP A 71 -13.19 1.54 2.12
CA TRP A 71 -11.90 2.12 1.76
C TRP A 71 -11.37 1.50 0.48
N TRP A 72 -10.26 2.05 -0.02
CA TRP A 72 -9.49 1.50 -1.12
C TRP A 72 -8.04 1.28 -0.70
N GLY A 73 -7.52 0.07 -0.98
CA GLY A 73 -6.08 -0.19 -0.96
C GLY A 73 -5.47 0.07 -2.33
N ASN A 74 -4.23 0.57 -2.41
CA ASN A 74 -3.61 0.85 -3.73
C ASN A 74 -3.27 -0.43 -4.53
N CYS A 75 -2.98 -1.51 -3.83
CA CYS A 75 -2.52 -2.78 -4.37
C CYS A 75 -2.80 -3.91 -3.38
N ALA A 76 -2.40 -5.14 -3.71
CA ALA A 76 -2.53 -6.30 -2.82
C ALA A 76 -1.84 -6.04 -1.46
N TRP A 77 -0.57 -5.65 -1.47
CA TRP A 77 0.18 -5.37 -0.24
C TRP A 77 -0.42 -4.22 0.59
N CYS A 78 -0.80 -3.12 -0.07
CA CYS A 78 -1.48 -2.01 0.58
C CYS A 78 -2.82 -2.43 1.20
N SER A 79 -3.63 -3.22 0.51
CA SER A 79 -4.94 -3.65 1.03
C SER A 79 -4.80 -4.44 2.33
N LEU A 80 -3.75 -5.25 2.44
CA LEU A 80 -3.37 -5.97 3.67
C LEU A 80 -2.91 -4.99 4.76
N GLY A 81 -2.05 -4.02 4.43
CA GLY A 81 -1.65 -2.98 5.38
C GLY A 81 -2.82 -2.16 5.93
N ALA A 82 -3.73 -1.76 5.04
CA ALA A 82 -4.95 -1.02 5.39
C ALA A 82 -5.84 -1.85 6.30
N ALA A 83 -6.04 -3.13 5.97
CA ALA A 83 -6.82 -4.04 6.81
C ALA A 83 -6.26 -4.16 8.23
N PHE A 84 -4.93 -4.23 8.37
CA PHE A 84 -4.29 -4.25 9.68
C PHE A 84 -4.51 -2.94 10.46
N LEU A 85 -4.30 -1.77 9.82
CA LEU A 85 -4.45 -0.48 10.50
C LEU A 85 -5.89 -0.16 10.91
N LEU A 86 -6.88 -0.74 10.23
CA LEU A 86 -8.29 -0.57 10.57
C LEU A 86 -8.69 -1.34 11.83
N ASP A 87 -7.92 -2.37 12.20
CA ASP A 87 -8.06 -3.19 13.41
C ASP A 87 -9.51 -3.63 13.69
N ARG A 88 -10.15 -4.23 12.67
CA ARG A 88 -11.54 -4.70 12.72
C ARG A 88 -11.81 -5.81 11.73
N ASP A 89 -12.91 -6.54 11.96
CA ASP A 89 -13.42 -7.51 11.00
C ASP A 89 -13.86 -6.80 9.71
N LEU A 90 -13.37 -7.29 8.56
CA LEU A 90 -13.56 -6.65 7.27
C LEU A 90 -13.39 -7.62 6.11
N THR A 91 -13.75 -7.17 4.91
CA THR A 91 -13.52 -7.89 3.66
C THR A 91 -12.73 -7.02 2.67
N ILE A 92 -11.88 -7.66 1.87
CA ILE A 92 -11.18 -7.07 0.73
C ILE A 92 -11.68 -7.78 -0.53
N THR A 93 -12.41 -7.08 -1.37
CA THR A 93 -12.88 -7.58 -2.67
C THR A 93 -11.91 -7.16 -3.76
N THR A 94 -11.42 -8.11 -4.56
CA THR A 94 -10.49 -7.85 -5.66
C THR A 94 -10.62 -8.86 -6.79
N THR A 95 -10.00 -8.60 -7.93
CA THR A 95 -9.96 -9.49 -9.09
C THR A 95 -8.56 -10.04 -9.30
N LEU A 96 -8.41 -11.37 -9.40
CA LEU A 96 -7.12 -12.03 -9.61
C LEU A 96 -6.46 -11.54 -10.91
N GLY A 97 -5.19 -11.13 -10.82
CA GLY A 97 -4.44 -10.48 -11.90
C GLY A 97 -5.14 -9.26 -12.51
N ALA A 98 -6.09 -8.65 -11.78
CA ALA A 98 -6.99 -7.58 -12.25
C ALA A 98 -7.78 -7.92 -13.54
N GLN A 99 -7.91 -9.20 -13.90
CA GLN A 99 -8.48 -9.62 -15.18
C GLN A 99 -9.30 -10.91 -15.13
N SER A 100 -9.14 -11.73 -14.09
CA SER A 100 -9.71 -13.07 -14.02
C SER A 100 -10.92 -13.12 -13.07
N GLN A 101 -10.95 -14.05 -12.13
CA GLN A 101 -12.03 -14.22 -11.16
C GLN A 101 -11.95 -13.17 -10.04
N GLN A 102 -13.11 -12.67 -9.61
CA GLN A 102 -13.24 -11.91 -8.36
C GLN A 102 -13.13 -12.84 -7.15
N VAL A 103 -12.37 -12.41 -6.16
CA VAL A 103 -12.15 -13.10 -4.88
C VAL A 103 -12.39 -12.12 -3.73
N ILE A 104 -12.74 -12.68 -2.58
CA ILE A 104 -12.91 -11.94 -1.34
C ILE A 104 -11.92 -12.50 -0.33
N ILE A 105 -11.12 -11.61 0.25
CA ILE A 105 -10.28 -11.90 1.41
C ILE A 105 -11.01 -11.38 2.64
N GLU A 106 -11.29 -12.25 3.59
CA GLU A 106 -11.86 -11.90 4.88
C GLU A 106 -10.74 -11.77 5.91
N VAL A 107 -10.80 -10.70 6.72
CA VAL A 107 -10.02 -10.58 7.95
C VAL A 107 -11.00 -10.66 9.10
N LYS A 108 -10.87 -11.70 9.92
CA LYS A 108 -11.76 -11.96 11.05
C LYS A 108 -10.95 -12.34 12.28
N ASN A 109 -11.18 -11.68 13.42
CA ASN A 109 -10.38 -11.87 14.63
C ASN A 109 -8.86 -11.81 14.37
N GLY A 110 -8.43 -10.90 13.48
CA GLY A 110 -7.02 -10.75 13.09
C GLY A 110 -6.46 -11.87 12.20
N GLN A 111 -7.28 -12.82 11.76
CA GLN A 111 -6.89 -13.91 10.87
C GLN A 111 -7.37 -13.66 9.44
N LEU A 112 -6.52 -13.96 8.47
CA LEU A 112 -6.79 -13.77 7.05
C LEU A 112 -7.23 -15.08 6.39
N THR A 113 -8.29 -15.03 5.59
CA THR A 113 -8.73 -16.14 4.74
C THR A 113 -9.26 -15.64 3.40
N PRO A 114 -9.00 -16.31 2.26
CA PRO A 114 -8.24 -17.55 2.13
C PRO A 114 -6.71 -17.29 2.12
N THR A 115 -5.92 -18.29 2.51
CA THR A 115 -4.44 -18.19 2.57
C THR A 115 -3.73 -18.80 1.36
N ASN A 116 -4.45 -19.47 0.46
CA ASN A 116 -3.89 -20.11 -0.73
C ASN A 116 -3.78 -19.16 -1.95
N LEU A 117 -3.45 -17.89 -1.70
CA LEU A 117 -3.22 -16.88 -2.72
C LEU A 117 -1.77 -16.39 -2.69
N TYR A 118 -1.34 -15.80 -3.79
CA TYR A 118 0.00 -15.24 -3.96
C TYR A 118 -0.09 -13.75 -4.30
N VAL A 119 0.83 -12.97 -3.74
CA VAL A 119 1.10 -11.59 -4.14
C VAL A 119 2.30 -11.59 -5.06
N HIS A 120 2.19 -10.92 -6.21
CA HIS A 120 3.29 -10.72 -7.14
C HIS A 120 3.87 -9.33 -7.00
N PHE A 121 5.19 -9.23 -6.88
CA PHE A 121 5.95 -7.98 -6.82
C PHE A 121 6.84 -7.88 -8.06
N PRO A 122 6.39 -7.23 -9.15
CA PRO A 122 7.16 -7.20 -10.40
C PRO A 122 8.25 -6.11 -10.44
N ILE A 123 8.10 -5.05 -9.65
CA ILE A 123 8.96 -3.86 -9.72
C ILE A 123 10.06 -3.96 -8.66
N PRO A 124 11.34 -3.73 -9.01
CA PRO A 124 12.40 -3.54 -8.01
C PRO A 124 12.03 -2.45 -7.01
N MET A 125 12.14 -2.74 -5.72
CA MET A 125 11.79 -1.81 -4.63
C MET A 125 12.55 -0.49 -4.72
N GLN A 126 13.81 -0.51 -5.16
CA GLN A 126 14.59 0.71 -5.41
C GLN A 126 14.00 1.63 -6.49
N ALA A 127 13.12 1.10 -7.37
CA ALA A 127 12.44 1.83 -8.44
C ALA A 127 10.95 2.02 -8.14
N ALA A 128 10.46 1.61 -6.96
CA ALA A 128 9.04 1.65 -6.61
C ALA A 128 8.46 3.06 -6.72
N TRP A 129 9.24 4.08 -6.35
CA TRP A 129 8.84 5.48 -6.34
C TRP A 129 9.10 6.23 -7.65
N ASP A 130 9.78 5.63 -8.63
CA ASP A 130 9.89 6.22 -9.99
C ASP A 130 8.50 6.44 -10.60
N ASN A 131 7.56 5.53 -10.28
CA ASN A 131 6.13 5.72 -10.51
C ASN A 131 5.32 4.83 -9.56
N VAL A 132 5.08 5.32 -8.33
CA VAL A 132 4.41 4.53 -7.27
C VAL A 132 2.99 4.11 -7.64
N ILE A 133 2.29 4.92 -8.46
CA ILE A 133 0.95 4.60 -8.95
C ILE A 133 0.98 3.37 -9.87
N TYR A 134 1.95 3.31 -10.79
CA TYR A 134 2.16 2.15 -11.65
C TYR A 134 2.69 0.93 -10.88
N THR A 135 3.61 1.15 -9.95
CA THR A 135 4.11 0.09 -9.06
C THR A 135 2.97 -0.58 -8.30
N CYS A 136 2.08 0.21 -7.70
CA CYS A 136 0.92 -0.34 -6.99
C CYS A 136 -0.07 -1.03 -7.93
N SER A 137 -0.34 -0.49 -9.11
CA SER A 137 -1.31 -1.08 -10.04
C SER A 137 -0.90 -2.46 -10.57
N THR A 138 0.39 -2.82 -10.44
CA THR A 138 0.95 -4.11 -10.88
C THR A 138 1.20 -5.11 -9.75
N MET A 139 1.07 -4.71 -8.48
CA MET A 139 1.14 -5.61 -7.32
C MET A 139 -0.23 -6.23 -7.02
N LEU A 140 -0.48 -7.39 -7.65
CA LEU A 140 -1.80 -8.03 -7.71
C LEU A 140 -1.82 -9.39 -7.00
N LEU A 141 -3.03 -9.92 -6.77
CA LEU A 141 -3.24 -11.27 -6.25
C LEU A 141 -3.44 -12.30 -7.36
N PHE A 142 -2.96 -13.52 -7.12
CA PHE A 142 -3.04 -14.65 -8.03
C PHE A 142 -3.32 -15.94 -7.26
N GLU A 143 -3.94 -16.91 -7.91
CA GLU A 143 -4.21 -18.24 -7.33
C GLU A 143 -3.04 -19.22 -7.51
N SER A 144 -2.13 -18.94 -8.44
CA SER A 144 -0.98 -19.80 -8.72
C SER A 144 0.16 -19.07 -9.42
N GLN A 145 1.38 -19.60 -9.28
CA GLN A 145 2.54 -19.11 -10.02
C GLN A 145 2.39 -19.27 -11.55
N VAL A 146 1.67 -20.29 -12.02
CA VAL A 146 1.37 -20.47 -13.45
C VAL A 146 0.49 -19.34 -13.99
N GLN A 147 -0.44 -18.84 -13.17
CA GLN A 147 -1.25 -17.67 -13.53
C GLN A 147 -0.38 -16.41 -13.64
N ILE A 148 0.57 -16.24 -12.71
CA ILE A 148 1.55 -15.13 -12.73
C ILE A 148 2.40 -15.20 -14.01
N ASP A 149 2.94 -16.37 -14.35
CA ASP A 149 3.79 -16.53 -15.54
C ASP A 149 3.05 -16.11 -16.83
N LYS A 150 1.79 -16.56 -16.98
CA LYS A 150 0.93 -16.18 -18.11
C LYS A 150 0.61 -14.68 -18.11
N TRP A 151 0.37 -14.10 -16.94
CA TRP A 151 0.08 -12.68 -16.79
C TRP A 151 1.31 -11.83 -17.19
N CYS A 152 2.49 -12.17 -16.66
CA CYS A 152 3.77 -11.56 -17.01
C CYS A 152 4.02 -11.62 -18.53
N GLN A 153 3.86 -12.80 -19.14
CA GLN A 153 4.02 -12.97 -20.59
C GLN A 153 3.04 -12.10 -21.39
N ARG A 154 1.77 -12.06 -20.99
CA ARG A 154 0.71 -11.32 -21.70
C ARG A 154 0.95 -9.81 -21.70
N HIS A 155 1.41 -9.29 -20.57
CA HIS A 155 1.57 -7.86 -20.30
C HIS A 155 3.00 -7.36 -20.48
N GLN A 156 3.93 -8.23 -20.87
CA GLN A 156 5.36 -7.90 -21.05
C GLN A 156 6.00 -7.33 -19.78
N ILE A 157 5.61 -7.88 -18.62
CA ILE A 157 6.16 -7.51 -17.32
C ILE A 157 7.06 -8.64 -16.85
N ASN A 158 8.28 -8.29 -16.44
CA ASN A 158 9.22 -9.26 -15.89
C ASN A 158 8.62 -9.90 -14.64
N LYS A 159 8.85 -11.20 -14.49
CA LYS A 159 8.51 -11.89 -13.24
C LYS A 159 9.52 -11.46 -12.17
N GLY A 160 9.07 -10.62 -11.24
CA GLY A 160 9.76 -10.39 -9.97
C GLY A 160 9.41 -11.45 -8.93
N ASP A 161 9.32 -11.03 -7.68
CA ASP A 161 9.12 -11.95 -6.56
C ASP A 161 7.66 -12.36 -6.39
N VAL A 162 7.45 -13.56 -5.87
CA VAL A 162 6.13 -14.13 -5.62
C VAL A 162 6.07 -14.64 -4.19
N GLN A 163 5.19 -14.05 -3.38
CA GLN A 163 5.07 -14.35 -1.96
C GLN A 163 3.68 -14.90 -1.63
N PRO A 164 3.56 -15.92 -0.76
CA PRO A 164 2.26 -16.32 -0.21
C PRO A 164 1.57 -15.15 0.49
N ILE A 165 0.25 -15.03 0.36
CA ILE A 165 -0.52 -13.91 0.94
C ILE A 165 -0.37 -13.82 2.46
N GLU A 166 -0.27 -14.96 3.15
CA GLU A 166 -0.04 -15.02 4.60
C GLU A 166 1.31 -14.43 5.00
N HIS A 167 2.33 -14.64 4.17
CA HIS A 167 3.65 -14.05 4.38
C HIS A 167 3.59 -12.52 4.23
N VAL A 168 2.91 -12.05 3.17
CA VAL A 168 2.75 -10.61 2.92
C VAL A 168 1.85 -9.95 3.97
N TRP A 169 0.88 -10.67 4.54
CA TRP A 169 0.08 -10.19 5.66
C TRP A 169 0.96 -9.85 6.86
N GLU A 170 1.83 -10.76 7.30
CA GLU A 170 2.75 -10.49 8.41
C GLU A 170 3.75 -9.37 8.08
N PHE A 171 4.25 -9.33 6.85
CA PHE A 171 5.12 -8.25 6.38
C PHE A 171 4.41 -6.89 6.41
N ALA A 172 3.16 -6.82 5.93
CA ALA A 172 2.36 -5.60 5.90
C ALA A 172 2.13 -5.03 7.31
N LYS A 173 1.91 -5.88 8.33
CA LYS A 173 1.76 -5.43 9.72
C LYS A 173 2.99 -4.67 10.22
N VAL A 174 4.19 -5.17 9.89
CA VAL A 174 5.44 -4.51 10.30
C VAL A 174 5.69 -3.26 9.47
N TRP A 175 5.53 -3.35 8.14
CA TRP A 175 5.80 -2.23 7.24
C TRP A 175 4.89 -1.04 7.50
N TYR A 176 3.58 -1.30 7.66
CA TYR A 176 2.57 -0.26 7.82
C TYR A 176 2.27 0.07 9.28
N GLY A 177 2.61 -0.79 10.25
CA GLY A 177 2.14 -0.68 11.63
C GLY A 177 2.47 0.64 12.36
N ASN A 178 3.50 1.37 11.92
CA ASN A 178 3.83 2.68 12.49
C ASN A 178 3.03 3.85 11.87
N HIS A 179 2.21 3.66 10.83
CA HIS A 179 1.59 4.77 10.08
C HIS A 179 0.48 5.53 10.84
N LEU A 180 0.02 5.00 11.99
CA LEU A 180 -0.88 5.71 12.89
C LEU A 180 -0.15 6.53 13.98
N ASN A 181 1.17 6.38 14.08
CA ASN A 181 1.98 7.15 15.02
C ASN A 181 2.00 8.64 14.62
N PRO A 182 1.65 9.58 15.51
CA PRO A 182 1.78 11.02 15.24
C PRO A 182 3.22 11.47 14.96
N GLU A 183 4.20 10.73 15.45
CA GLU A 183 5.64 10.94 15.22
C GLU A 183 6.17 9.99 14.15
N TRP A 184 5.32 9.59 13.19
CA TRP A 184 5.74 8.73 12.09
C TRP A 184 6.85 9.39 11.28
N GLU A 185 7.88 8.59 11.00
CA GLU A 185 8.93 8.91 10.06
C GLU A 185 9.00 7.82 8.98
N LYS A 186 9.47 8.21 7.80
CA LYS A 186 9.74 7.27 6.72
C LYS A 186 10.86 6.32 7.11
N TRP A 187 10.74 5.05 6.76
CA TRP A 187 11.82 4.08 6.95
C TRP A 187 13.11 4.56 6.29
N SER A 188 14.21 4.54 7.03
CA SER A 188 15.53 4.63 6.45
C SER A 188 15.83 3.38 5.60
N LEU A 189 16.78 3.46 4.67
CA LEU A 189 17.21 2.29 3.90
C LEU A 189 17.73 1.16 4.79
N ALA A 190 18.39 1.48 5.91
CA ALA A 190 18.89 0.48 6.84
C ALA A 190 17.75 -0.27 7.55
N GLU A 191 16.71 0.45 7.98
CA GLU A 191 15.52 -0.16 8.57
C GLU A 191 14.74 -0.97 7.54
N ALA A 192 14.55 -0.44 6.32
CA ALA A 192 13.88 -1.15 5.25
C ALA A 192 14.59 -2.48 4.92
N LYS A 193 15.93 -2.47 4.78
CA LYS A 193 16.73 -3.70 4.62
C LYS A 193 16.55 -4.67 5.77
N THR A 194 16.59 -4.17 7.00
CA THR A 194 16.38 -4.99 8.21
C THR A 194 14.99 -5.66 8.20
N ILE A 195 13.96 -4.94 7.75
CA ILE A 195 12.62 -5.50 7.61
C ILE A 195 12.62 -6.56 6.49
N PHE A 196 13.20 -6.29 5.32
CA PHE A 196 13.24 -7.26 4.22
C PHE A 196 13.96 -8.56 4.62
N ASP A 197 15.10 -8.44 5.30
CA ASP A 197 15.86 -9.58 5.83
C ASP A 197 15.05 -10.38 6.86
N ARG A 198 14.35 -9.68 7.78
CA ARG A 198 13.47 -10.33 8.78
C ARG A 198 12.40 -11.20 8.13
N PHE A 199 11.90 -10.81 6.97
CA PHE A 199 10.88 -11.54 6.22
C PHE A 199 11.48 -12.48 5.16
N ASN A 200 12.81 -12.66 5.08
CA ASN A 200 13.45 -13.49 4.05
C ASN A 200 13.04 -13.09 2.62
N LEU A 201 12.84 -11.79 2.37
CA LEU A 201 12.55 -11.25 1.05
C LEU A 201 13.85 -11.16 0.22
N THR A 202 14.34 -12.32 -0.26
CA THR A 202 15.70 -12.45 -0.82
C THR A 202 15.80 -12.29 -2.33
N HIS A 203 14.69 -12.15 -3.06
CA HIS A 203 14.74 -11.90 -4.50
C HIS A 203 15.41 -10.55 -4.80
N ASP A 204 16.14 -10.46 -5.92
CA ASP A 204 16.85 -9.25 -6.35
C ASP A 204 16.01 -7.96 -6.37
N ILE A 205 14.68 -8.04 -6.50
CA ILE A 205 13.81 -6.86 -6.47
C ILE A 205 13.86 -6.14 -5.11
N TRP A 206 14.19 -6.85 -4.02
CA TRP A 206 14.26 -6.30 -2.67
C TRP A 206 15.63 -5.66 -2.38
N SER A 207 16.57 -5.74 -3.33
CA SER A 207 17.87 -5.09 -3.22
C SER A 207 17.70 -3.57 -3.17
N LEU A 208 18.26 -2.96 -2.13
CA LEU A 208 18.24 -1.51 -1.93
C LEU A 208 19.67 -0.94 -2.01
N PRO A 209 19.84 0.28 -2.56
CA PRO A 209 21.16 0.90 -2.72
C PRO A 209 21.88 1.09 -1.37
N CYS A 210 23.20 1.25 -1.41
CA CYS A 210 24.03 1.44 -0.22
C CYS A 210 24.09 2.89 0.29
N GLU A 211 23.56 3.87 -0.45
CA GLU A 211 23.70 5.30 -0.13
C GLU A 211 22.61 5.83 0.81
N ASN A 212 22.91 6.84 1.61
CA ASN A 212 22.02 7.46 2.61
C ASN A 212 20.88 8.31 1.99
N LYS A 213 19.89 7.68 1.37
CA LYS A 213 18.59 8.32 1.09
C LYS A 213 17.48 7.63 1.89
N GLN A 214 16.36 8.31 2.09
CA GLN A 214 15.16 7.67 2.64
C GLN A 214 14.55 6.75 1.57
N PHE A 215 13.92 5.65 2.00
CA PHE A 215 13.27 4.68 1.11
C PHE A 215 11.77 4.96 1.01
#